data_AF-A0A354FSK1-F1
#
_entry.id   AF-A0A354FSK1-F1
#
_cell.length_a   1.000
_cell.length_b   1.000
_cell.length_c   1.000
_cell.angle_alpha   90.00
_cell.angle_beta   90.00
_cell.angle_gamma   90.00
#
_symmetry.space_group_name_H-M   'P 1'
#
loop_
_entity.id
_entity.type
_entity.pdbx_description
1 polymer ?
#
loop_
_entity_poly.entity_id
_entity_poly.type
_entity_poly.pdbx_seq_one_letter_code
_entity_poly.pdbx_strand_id
1 'polypeptide(L)'
;GLKSPDSFEGTSFLPVLKDAQKITREYAFSEDHWHDFEDHGRSVANQRWKLIHNTYPDLPNTPSADAGRSPTWTTIQRLRKENKLTPAQGRCLSKPRAEFELYDLKNDPFELVNLASNEAHENILSDLKAVLKTQFKRTNDYLPSKRTPDEFDRITGAPDHSVRRRPRASKEKMFGTNGSY
;
A
#
# COMPACT_ATOMS: atom_id res chain seq x y z
N GLY A 1 19.03 -3.14 26.89
CA GLY A 1 18.27 -4.31 27.37
C GLY A 1 17.18 -3.87 28.31
N LEU A 2 16.23 -3.06 27.81
CA LEU A 2 15.01 -2.70 28.54
C LEU A 2 13.89 -3.67 28.15
N LYS A 3 12.90 -3.84 29.01
CA LYS A 3 11.70 -4.63 28.71
C LYS A 3 10.87 -3.90 27.66
N SER A 4 10.45 -4.61 26.60
CA SER A 4 9.51 -4.06 25.62
C SER A 4 8.14 -3.81 26.26
N PRO A 5 7.49 -2.67 25.99
CA PRO A 5 6.11 -2.46 26.37
C PRO A 5 5.18 -3.48 25.70
N ASP A 6 4.07 -3.83 26.37
CA ASP A 6 3.10 -4.79 25.82
C ASP A 6 2.40 -4.27 24.56
N SER A 7 2.39 -2.94 24.35
CA SER A 7 1.86 -2.30 23.14
C SER A 7 2.81 -2.34 21.94
N PHE A 8 4.05 -2.81 22.12
CA PHE A 8 5.03 -2.81 21.05
C PHE A 8 4.84 -4.03 20.15
N GLU A 9 4.55 -3.79 18.88
CA GLU A 9 4.24 -4.87 17.94
C GLU A 9 5.47 -5.58 17.35
N GLY A 10 6.64 -4.93 17.43
CA GLY A 10 7.85 -5.41 16.79
C GLY A 10 8.60 -6.47 17.60
N THR A 11 9.17 -7.46 16.91
CA THR A 11 10.12 -8.42 17.48
C THR A 11 11.56 -7.96 17.26
N SER A 12 12.40 -8.06 18.29
CA SER A 12 13.84 -7.77 18.19
C SER A 12 14.52 -8.62 17.12
N PHE A 13 15.28 -7.96 16.24
CA PHE A 13 16.07 -8.63 15.19
C PHE A 13 17.51 -8.94 15.64
N LEU A 14 17.88 -8.63 16.89
CA LEU A 14 19.23 -8.92 17.43
C LEU A 14 19.66 -10.38 17.24
N PRO A 15 18.79 -11.41 17.37
CA PRO A 15 19.19 -12.79 17.08
C PRO A 15 19.71 -12.99 15.64
N VAL A 16 19.17 -12.26 14.66
CA VAL A 16 19.59 -12.31 13.26
C VAL A 16 21.01 -11.78 13.07
N LEU A 17 21.41 -10.79 13.87
CA LEU A 17 22.78 -10.25 13.83
C LEU A 17 23.83 -11.25 14.35
N LYS A 18 23.41 -12.23 15.16
CA LYS A 18 24.27 -13.28 15.69
C LYS A 18 24.27 -14.53 14.80
N ASP A 19 23.14 -14.78 14.15
CA ASP A 19 22.93 -15.89 13.24
C ASP A 19 21.96 -15.47 12.13
N ALA A 20 22.48 -15.29 10.92
CA ALA A 20 21.70 -14.84 9.76
C ALA A 20 20.60 -15.84 9.34
N GLN A 21 20.65 -17.10 9.79
CA GLN A 21 19.62 -18.10 9.55
C GLN A 21 18.45 -18.02 10.56
N LYS A 22 18.58 -17.19 11.60
CA LYS A 22 17.56 -17.10 12.64
C LYS A 22 16.31 -16.39 12.13
N ILE A 23 15.19 -17.10 12.10
CA ILE A 23 13.88 -16.51 11.81
C ILE A 23 13.33 -15.86 13.09
N THR A 24 13.05 -14.56 13.01
CA THR A 24 12.44 -13.79 14.13
C THR A 24 10.99 -13.39 13.86
N ARG A 25 10.52 -13.55 12.62
CA ARG A 25 9.14 -13.35 12.19
C ARG A 25 8.89 -14.13 10.90
N GLU A 26 7.68 -14.66 10.75
CA GLU A 26 7.26 -15.39 9.55
C GLU A 26 6.75 -14.44 8.46
N TYR A 27 6.12 -13.33 8.89
CA TYR A 27 5.49 -12.35 8.03
C TYR A 27 6.06 -10.95 8.26
N ALA A 28 6.10 -10.17 7.19
CA ALA A 28 6.25 -8.73 7.20
C ALA A 28 4.92 -8.11 6.73
N PHE A 29 4.51 -7.03 7.39
CA PHE A 29 3.30 -6.29 7.06
C PHE A 29 3.67 -4.89 6.59
N SER A 30 2.89 -4.33 5.67
CA SER A 30 3.03 -2.93 5.26
C SER A 30 1.67 -2.27 5.07
N GLU A 31 1.63 -0.97 5.28
CA GLU A 31 0.41 -0.17 5.22
C GLU A 31 0.66 1.04 4.33
N ASP A 32 -0.34 1.37 3.53
CA ASP A 32 -0.42 2.59 2.75
C ASP A 32 -1.75 3.27 3.07
N HIS A 33 -1.70 4.59 3.20
CA HIS A 33 -2.83 5.43 3.60
C HIS A 33 -2.80 6.68 2.73
N TRP A 34 -2.79 7.85 3.37
CA TRP A 34 -2.71 9.14 2.74
C TRP A 34 -1.27 9.67 2.84
N HIS A 35 -0.69 10.03 1.70
CA HIS A 35 0.51 10.87 1.63
C HIS A 35 0.20 12.19 0.93
N ASP A 36 0.24 12.25 -0.40
CA ASP A 36 -0.26 13.39 -1.19
C ASP A 36 -1.70 13.16 -1.67
N PHE A 37 -1.99 11.87 -1.85
CA PHE A 37 -3.21 11.31 -2.39
C PHE A 37 -3.77 10.30 -1.40
N GLU A 38 -5.08 10.14 -1.40
CA GLU A 38 -5.74 9.09 -0.65
C GLU A 38 -5.41 7.71 -1.21
N ASP A 39 -5.16 6.79 -0.30
CA ASP A 39 -5.11 5.36 -0.56
C ASP A 39 -5.45 4.59 0.73
N HIS A 40 -5.74 3.31 0.59
CA HIS A 40 -5.84 2.38 1.70
C HIS A 40 -5.37 1.01 1.21
N GLY A 41 -4.07 0.81 1.31
CA GLY A 41 -3.38 -0.41 0.92
C GLY A 41 -2.86 -1.15 2.15
N ARG A 42 -2.95 -2.47 2.13
CA ARG A 42 -2.38 -3.33 3.17
C ARG A 42 -1.69 -4.51 2.52
N SER A 43 -0.51 -4.87 3.00
CA SER A 43 0.18 -6.05 2.48
C SER A 43 0.69 -6.95 3.58
N VAL A 44 0.77 -8.24 3.25
CA VAL A 44 1.50 -9.25 4.00
C VAL A 44 2.43 -9.99 3.05
N ALA A 45 3.68 -10.17 3.47
CA ALA A 45 4.67 -10.94 2.74
C ALA A 45 5.34 -11.97 3.67
N ASN A 46 5.64 -13.14 3.13
CA ASN A 46 6.57 -14.10 3.73
C ASN A 46 7.77 -14.32 2.78
N GLN A 47 8.55 -15.38 3.01
CA GLN A 47 9.74 -15.69 2.21
C GLN A 47 9.48 -15.98 0.73
N ARG A 48 8.22 -16.20 0.32
CA ARG A 48 7.87 -16.54 -1.06
C ARG A 48 6.69 -15.74 -1.61
N TRP A 49 5.67 -15.48 -0.80
CA TRP A 49 4.42 -14.93 -1.26
C TRP A 49 4.21 -13.54 -0.70
N LYS A 50 3.61 -12.67 -1.51
CA LYS A 50 3.09 -11.37 -1.09
C LYS A 50 1.64 -11.24 -1.51
N LEU A 51 0.82 -10.79 -0.57
CA LEU A 51 -0.55 -10.37 -0.82
C LEU A 51 -0.64 -8.87 -0.58
N ILE A 52 -1.21 -8.12 -1.53
CA ILE A 52 -1.64 -6.73 -1.38
C ILE A 52 -3.17 -6.71 -1.42
N HIS A 53 -3.79 -5.96 -0.51
CA HIS A 53 -5.21 -5.68 -0.45
C HIS A 53 -5.42 -4.17 -0.66
N ASN A 54 -5.94 -3.80 -1.82
CA ASN A 54 -6.30 -2.42 -2.16
C ASN A 54 -7.79 -2.21 -1.84
N THR A 55 -8.08 -1.54 -0.72
CA THR A 55 -9.47 -1.32 -0.30
C THR A 55 -10.15 -0.20 -1.10
N TYR A 56 -9.37 0.64 -1.79
CA TYR A 56 -9.84 1.66 -2.74
C TYR A 56 -9.46 1.28 -4.19
N PRO A 57 -10.12 0.27 -4.79
CA PRO A 57 -9.82 -0.16 -6.15
C PRO A 57 -10.17 0.92 -7.19
N ASP A 58 -11.03 1.87 -6.85
CA ASP A 58 -11.36 3.02 -7.70
C ASP A 58 -10.23 4.05 -7.78
N LEU A 59 -9.20 3.99 -6.93
CA LEU A 59 -8.05 4.89 -7.00
C LEU A 59 -6.88 4.19 -7.71
N PRO A 60 -6.14 4.86 -8.60
CA PRO A 60 -4.90 4.32 -9.15
C PRO A 60 -3.75 4.44 -8.13
N ASN A 61 -2.74 3.56 -8.23
CA ASN A 61 -1.50 3.66 -7.46
C ASN A 61 -0.56 4.72 -8.07
N THR A 62 -1.04 5.96 -8.10
CA THR A 62 -0.32 7.10 -8.66
C THR A 62 0.90 7.42 -7.78
N PRO A 63 2.08 7.69 -8.39
CA PRO A 63 3.25 8.08 -7.61
C PRO A 63 3.01 9.40 -6.88
N SER A 64 3.82 9.70 -5.87
CA SER A 64 3.76 10.95 -5.07
C SER A 64 3.77 12.22 -5.92
N ALA A 65 3.28 13.34 -5.38
CA ALA A 65 3.07 14.57 -6.16
C ALA A 65 4.37 15.21 -6.70
N ASP A 66 5.49 15.00 -6.01
CA ASP A 66 6.82 15.35 -6.51
C ASP A 66 7.25 14.46 -7.69
N ALA A 67 7.06 13.15 -7.60
CA ALA A 67 7.30 12.23 -8.70
C ALA A 67 6.37 12.50 -9.89
N GLY A 68 5.13 12.93 -9.64
CA GLY A 68 4.17 13.42 -10.64
C GLY A 68 4.63 14.67 -11.41
N ARG A 69 5.65 15.38 -10.92
CA ARG A 69 6.26 16.53 -11.59
C ARG A 69 7.62 16.19 -12.22
N SER A 70 8.02 14.92 -12.22
CA SER A 70 9.30 14.48 -12.78
C SER A 70 9.27 14.34 -14.32
N PRO A 71 10.45 14.41 -14.98
CA PRO A 71 10.57 14.07 -16.40
C PRO A 71 10.15 12.63 -16.72
N THR A 72 10.34 11.69 -15.77
CA THR A 72 9.90 10.30 -15.89
C THR A 72 8.39 10.22 -16.01
N TRP A 73 7.66 10.90 -15.12
CA TRP A 73 6.19 10.91 -15.18
C TRP A 73 5.67 11.60 -16.44
N THR A 74 6.30 12.70 -16.84
CA THR A 74 5.99 13.36 -18.13
C THR A 74 6.12 12.39 -19.30
N THR A 75 7.16 11.55 -19.30
CA THR A 75 7.37 10.51 -20.31
C THR A 75 6.31 9.42 -20.23
N ILE A 76 5.97 8.93 -19.03
CA ILE A 76 4.90 7.94 -18.82
C ILE A 76 3.56 8.46 -19.36
N GLN A 77 3.20 9.70 -19.06
CA GLN A 77 1.95 10.33 -19.52
C GLN A 77 1.92 10.50 -21.04
N ARG A 78 3.05 10.85 -21.66
CA ARG A 78 3.17 10.90 -23.12
C ARG A 78 3.01 9.52 -23.75
N LEU A 79 3.75 8.51 -23.27
CA LEU A 79 3.67 7.14 -23.78
C LEU A 79 2.28 6.51 -23.57
N ARG A 80 1.59 6.87 -22.48
CA ARG A 80 0.19 6.48 -22.24
C ARG A 80 -0.71 6.98 -23.37
N LYS A 81 -0.63 8.26 -23.74
CA LYS A 81 -1.41 8.86 -24.83
C LYS A 81 -1.10 8.22 -26.19
N GLU A 82 0.14 7.78 -26.37
CA GLU A 82 0.61 7.09 -27.58
C GLU A 82 0.32 5.58 -27.59
N ASN A 83 -0.27 5.02 -26.52
CA ASN A 83 -0.46 3.57 -26.32
C ASN A 83 0.86 2.75 -26.43
N LYS A 84 1.97 3.30 -25.93
CA LYS A 84 3.31 2.69 -26.01
C LYS A 84 3.85 2.18 -24.68
N LEU A 85 3.06 2.24 -23.60
CA LEU A 85 3.46 1.68 -22.31
C LEU A 85 3.34 0.16 -22.34
N THR A 86 4.30 -0.53 -21.72
CA THR A 86 4.09 -1.93 -21.37
C THR A 86 3.04 -2.02 -20.25
N PRO A 87 2.36 -3.17 -20.08
CA PRO A 87 1.43 -3.36 -18.95
C PRO A 87 2.08 -3.07 -17.58
N ALA A 88 3.34 -3.44 -17.41
CA ALA A 88 4.11 -3.17 -16.19
C ALA A 88 4.30 -1.66 -15.95
N GLN A 89 4.70 -0.90 -16.98
CA GLN A 89 4.87 0.55 -16.88
C GLN A 89 3.54 1.29 -16.67
N GLY A 90 2.44 0.74 -17.21
CA GLY A 90 1.10 1.30 -17.07
C GLY A 90 0.39 0.99 -15.75
N ARG A 91 0.97 0.14 -14.88
CA ARG A 91 0.27 -0.34 -13.68
C ARG A 91 -0.11 0.79 -12.72
N CYS A 92 0.77 1.76 -12.49
CA CYS A 92 0.50 2.92 -11.63
C CYS A 92 -0.61 3.85 -12.14
N LEU A 93 -1.05 3.66 -13.40
CA LEU A 93 -2.15 4.37 -14.03
C LEU A 93 -3.46 3.58 -14.06
N SER A 94 -3.43 2.31 -13.62
CA SER A 94 -4.56 1.37 -13.75
C SER A 94 -5.69 1.75 -12.80
N LYS A 95 -6.90 1.80 -13.35
CA LYS A 95 -8.15 2.07 -12.63
C LYS A 95 -9.31 1.34 -13.36
N PRO A 96 -10.10 0.49 -12.68
CA PRO A 96 -9.92 0.07 -11.30
C PRO A 96 -8.64 -0.78 -11.10
N ARG A 97 -8.02 -0.68 -9.92
CA ARG A 97 -7.01 -1.64 -9.46
C ARG A 97 -7.68 -2.94 -9.04
N ALA A 98 -6.91 -4.03 -9.03
CA ALA A 98 -7.36 -5.26 -8.42
C ALA A 98 -7.51 -5.07 -6.91
N GLU A 99 -8.61 -5.54 -6.32
CA GLU A 99 -8.81 -5.50 -4.88
C GLU A 99 -7.75 -6.33 -4.15
N PHE A 100 -7.40 -7.50 -4.70
CA PHE A 100 -6.31 -8.34 -4.20
C PHE A 100 -5.26 -8.58 -5.28
N GLU A 101 -3.99 -8.47 -4.89
CA GLU A 101 -2.84 -8.79 -5.72
C GLU A 101 -1.99 -9.85 -5.02
N LEU A 102 -1.85 -11.03 -5.62
CA LEU A 102 -1.04 -12.14 -5.09
C LEU A 102 0.17 -12.39 -5.98
N TYR A 103 1.36 -12.42 -5.41
CA TYR A 103 2.62 -12.59 -6.13
C TYR A 103 3.47 -13.72 -5.54
N ASP A 104 4.00 -14.58 -6.41
CA ASP A 104 5.05 -15.55 -6.08
C ASP A 104 6.42 -14.91 -6.27
N LEU A 105 6.97 -14.30 -5.24
CA LEU A 105 8.24 -13.57 -5.26
C LEU A 105 9.44 -14.45 -5.68
N LYS A 106 9.32 -15.78 -5.58
CA LYS A 106 10.37 -16.70 -6.03
C LYS A 106 10.40 -16.82 -7.56
N ASN A 107 9.22 -16.90 -8.18
CA ASN A 107 9.08 -17.09 -9.63
C ASN A 107 8.87 -15.77 -10.39
N ASP A 108 8.39 -14.75 -9.70
CA ASP A 108 8.09 -13.40 -10.20
C ASP A 108 8.58 -12.35 -9.19
N PRO A 109 9.91 -12.14 -9.09
CA PRO A 109 10.52 -11.20 -8.15
C PRO A 109 10.17 -9.73 -8.45
N PHE A 110 9.60 -9.46 -9.63
CA PHE A 110 9.20 -8.12 -10.07
C PHE A 110 7.69 -7.89 -9.93
N GLU A 111 6.96 -8.86 -9.38
CA GLU A 111 5.53 -8.78 -9.10
C GLU A 111 4.71 -8.46 -10.37
N LEU A 112 5.10 -8.95 -11.54
CA LEU A 112 4.48 -8.62 -12.83
C LEU A 112 3.16 -9.37 -13.09
N VAL A 113 2.96 -10.53 -12.48
CA VAL A 113 1.81 -11.41 -12.72
C VAL A 113 0.97 -11.56 -11.45
N ASN A 114 -0.19 -10.91 -11.42
CA ASN A 114 -1.13 -11.08 -10.31
C ASN A 114 -1.81 -12.45 -10.40
N LEU A 115 -1.63 -13.29 -9.38
CA LEU A 115 -2.17 -14.65 -9.28
C LEU A 115 -3.47 -14.73 -8.46
N ALA A 116 -4.03 -13.60 -8.01
CA ALA A 116 -5.18 -13.59 -7.11
C ALA A 116 -6.47 -14.19 -7.71
N SER A 117 -6.58 -14.22 -9.05
CA SER A 117 -7.72 -14.84 -9.76
C SER A 117 -7.40 -16.24 -10.29
N ASN A 118 -6.25 -16.82 -9.93
CA ASN A 118 -5.83 -18.14 -10.41
C ASN A 118 -6.23 -19.22 -9.39
N GLU A 119 -7.15 -20.10 -9.78
CA GLU A 119 -7.70 -21.19 -8.95
C GLU A 119 -6.61 -22.06 -8.31
N ALA A 120 -5.48 -22.27 -8.99
CA ALA A 120 -4.36 -23.06 -8.47
C ALA A 120 -3.70 -22.46 -7.22
N HIS A 121 -3.95 -21.18 -6.93
CA HIS A 121 -3.35 -20.45 -5.81
C HIS A 121 -4.38 -20.01 -4.74
N GLU A 122 -5.63 -20.48 -4.83
CA GLU A 122 -6.71 -20.08 -3.90
C GLU A 122 -6.38 -20.34 -2.44
N ASN A 123 -5.76 -21.48 -2.12
CA ASN A 123 -5.37 -21.80 -0.75
C ASN A 123 -4.38 -20.78 -0.20
N ILE A 124 -3.36 -20.41 -0.98
CA ILE A 124 -2.37 -19.39 -0.59
C ILE A 124 -3.03 -18.02 -0.40
N LEU A 125 -3.93 -17.64 -1.31
CA LEU A 125 -4.69 -16.39 -1.20
C LEU A 125 -5.51 -16.36 0.10
N SER A 126 -6.24 -17.45 0.39
CA SER A 126 -7.07 -17.58 1.59
C SER A 126 -6.22 -17.49 2.87
N ASP A 127 -5.10 -18.20 2.91
CA ASP A 127 -4.19 -18.19 4.07
C ASP A 127 -3.65 -16.78 4.34
N LEU A 128 -3.15 -16.09 3.32
CA LEU A 128 -2.63 -14.74 3.48
C LEU A 128 -3.71 -13.72 3.82
N LYS A 129 -4.94 -13.88 3.30
CA LYS A 129 -6.10 -13.06 3.72
C LYS A 129 -6.40 -13.27 5.21
N ALA A 130 -6.33 -14.50 5.70
CA ALA A 130 -6.55 -14.81 7.11
C ALA A 130 -5.46 -14.22 8.01
N VAL A 131 -4.20 -14.27 7.57
CA VAL A 131 -3.07 -13.63 8.27
C VAL A 131 -3.28 -12.11 8.34
N LEU A 132 -3.61 -11.48 7.21
CA LEU A 132 -3.85 -10.03 7.16
C LEU A 132 -5.04 -9.61 8.03
N LYS A 133 -6.14 -10.37 8.01
CA LYS A 133 -7.31 -10.15 8.89
C LYS A 133 -6.95 -10.26 10.37
N THR A 134 -6.07 -11.20 10.72
CA THR A 134 -5.58 -11.35 12.10
C THR A 134 -4.73 -10.16 12.51
N GLN A 135 -3.89 -9.66 11.60
CA GLN A 135 -3.11 -8.45 11.82
C GLN A 135 -4.03 -7.24 12.07
N PHE A 136 -5.06 -7.02 11.25
CA PHE A 136 -5.99 -5.90 11.46
C PHE A 136 -6.65 -5.92 12.84
N LYS A 137 -7.10 -7.10 13.29
CA LYS A 137 -7.68 -7.24 14.64
C LYS A 137 -6.65 -6.93 15.74
N ARG A 138 -5.41 -7.39 15.56
CA ARG A 138 -4.33 -7.22 16.54
C ARG A 138 -3.93 -5.75 16.70
N THR A 139 -3.93 -4.99 15.60
CA THR A 139 -3.51 -3.58 15.58
C THR A 139 -4.66 -2.60 15.69
N ASN A 140 -5.90 -3.10 15.83
CA ASN A 140 -7.11 -2.30 15.78
C ASN A 140 -7.18 -1.40 14.53
N ASP A 141 -6.74 -1.94 13.40
CA ASP A 141 -6.76 -1.30 12.10
C ASP A 141 -8.18 -1.35 11.50
N TYR A 142 -8.56 -0.28 10.81
CA TYR A 142 -9.90 -0.08 10.29
C TYR A 142 -9.87 0.74 9.00
N LEU A 143 -10.85 0.49 8.14
CA LEU A 143 -11.10 1.35 6.98
C LEU A 143 -11.85 2.62 7.46
N PRO A 144 -11.33 3.83 7.21
CA PRO A 144 -12.03 5.03 7.64
C PRO A 144 -13.38 5.21 6.93
N SER A 145 -14.43 5.69 7.63
CA SER A 145 -15.73 5.98 7.00
C SER A 145 -15.70 7.18 6.05
N LYS A 146 -14.68 8.02 6.17
CA LYS A 146 -14.45 9.19 5.33
C LYS A 146 -13.06 9.12 4.72
N ARG A 147 -12.99 9.32 3.41
CA ARG A 147 -11.71 9.51 2.71
C ARG A 147 -11.15 10.90 2.99
N THR A 148 -9.86 10.95 3.28
CA THR A 148 -9.04 12.16 3.26
C THR A 148 -8.97 12.65 1.82
N PRO A 149 -9.24 13.94 1.54
CA PRO A 149 -9.16 14.46 0.19
C PRO A 149 -7.71 14.54 -0.30
N ASP A 150 -7.51 14.39 -1.60
CA ASP A 150 -6.22 14.62 -2.25
C ASP A 150 -5.82 16.10 -2.13
N GLU A 151 -4.56 16.38 -1.76
CA GLU A 151 -4.06 17.76 -1.71
C GLU A 151 -3.41 18.21 -3.02
N PHE A 152 -3.29 17.30 -3.98
CA PHE A 152 -2.65 17.50 -5.27
C PHE A 152 -3.48 16.83 -6.37
N ASP A 153 -3.33 17.30 -7.60
CA ASP A 153 -3.92 16.65 -8.77
C ASP A 153 -3.11 15.38 -9.13
N ARG A 154 -3.79 14.23 -9.23
CA ARG A 154 -3.16 12.92 -9.50
C ARG A 154 -2.46 12.81 -10.86
N ILE A 155 -2.76 13.71 -11.80
CA ILE A 155 -2.20 13.66 -13.16
C ILE A 155 -0.94 14.51 -13.25
N THR A 156 -0.99 15.72 -12.68
CA THR A 156 0.03 16.77 -12.82
C THR A 156 0.94 16.90 -11.60
N GLY A 157 0.52 16.38 -10.44
CA GLY A 157 1.19 16.62 -9.16
C GLY A 157 1.12 18.09 -8.70
N ALA A 158 0.30 18.93 -9.34
CA ALA A 158 0.11 20.31 -8.95
C ALA A 158 -0.72 20.39 -7.65
N PRO A 159 -0.41 21.32 -6.72
CA PRO A 159 -1.24 21.52 -5.54
C PRO A 159 -2.69 21.88 -5.91
N ASP A 160 -3.66 21.20 -5.30
CA ASP A 160 -5.06 21.61 -5.37
C ASP A 160 -5.34 22.64 -4.28
N HIS A 161 -5.32 23.93 -4.64
CA HIS A 161 -5.53 25.02 -3.69
C HIS A 161 -6.96 25.10 -3.14
N SER A 162 -7.93 24.38 -3.72
CA SER A 162 -9.29 24.30 -3.16
C SER A 162 -9.31 23.46 -1.87
N VAL A 163 -8.49 22.39 -1.83
CA VAL A 163 -8.34 21.46 -0.70
C VAL A 163 -7.15 21.83 0.19
N ARG A 164 -5.97 22.03 -0.41
CA ARG A 164 -4.69 22.24 0.28
C ARG A 164 -4.58 23.66 0.84
N ARG A 165 -5.23 23.90 1.97
CA ARG A 165 -5.13 25.14 2.75
C ARG A 165 -4.13 24.98 3.88
N ARG A 166 -3.26 25.98 4.09
CA ARG A 166 -2.23 25.98 5.13
C ARG A 166 -2.49 27.09 6.17
N PRO A 167 -2.36 26.79 7.48
CA PRO A 167 -2.03 25.50 8.08
C PRO A 167 -3.14 24.46 7.87
N ARG A 168 -2.76 23.17 7.77
CA ARG A 168 -3.73 22.08 7.59
C ARG A 168 -4.64 22.03 8.81
N ALA A 169 -5.94 21.86 8.58
CA ALA A 169 -6.90 21.66 9.65
C ALA A 169 -6.55 20.39 10.48
N SER A 170 -6.85 20.41 11.78
CA SER A 170 -6.71 19.22 12.63
C SER A 170 -7.65 18.10 12.18
N LYS A 171 -7.36 16.84 12.57
CA LYS A 171 -8.27 15.72 12.33
C LYS A 171 -9.67 16.00 12.90
N GLU A 172 -9.75 16.56 14.10
CA GLU A 172 -11.01 17.04 14.70
C GLU A 172 -11.78 17.98 13.78
N LYS A 173 -11.12 19.00 13.20
CA LYS A 173 -11.78 19.97 12.32
C LYS A 173 -12.15 19.38 10.95
N MET A 174 -11.39 18.41 10.46
CA MET A 174 -11.64 17.76 9.17
C MET A 174 -12.73 16.68 9.25
N PHE A 175 -12.73 15.89 10.33
CA PHE A 175 -13.50 14.65 10.42
C PHE A 175 -14.48 14.60 11.60
N GLY A 176 -14.31 15.48 12.59
CA GLY A 176 -15.12 15.54 13.82
C GLY A 176 -14.63 14.61 14.93
N THR A 177 -13.40 14.08 14.84
CA THR A 177 -12.79 13.23 15.87
C THR A 177 -11.27 13.17 15.69
N ASN A 178 -10.54 12.87 16.77
CA ASN A 178 -9.13 12.45 16.75
C ASN A 178 -8.96 10.92 16.82
N GLY A 179 -10.04 10.19 17.07
CA GLY A 179 -10.08 8.73 17.09
C GLY A 179 -10.45 8.12 15.73
N SER A 180 -10.91 6.87 15.75
CA SER A 180 -11.42 6.19 14.57
C SER A 180 -12.70 6.86 14.06
N TYR A 181 -12.79 7.04 12.75
CA TYR A 181 -13.97 7.50 12.03
C TYR A 181 -14.19 6.63 10.82
#